data_AF-A0A1S3EU30-F1
#
_entry.id   AF-A0A1S3EU30-F1
#
_cell.length_a   1.000
_cell.length_b   1.000
_cell.length_c   1.000
_cell.angle_alpha   90.00
_cell.angle_beta   90.00
_cell.angle_gamma   90.00
#
_symmetry.space_group_name_H-M   'P 1'
#
loop_
_entity.id
_entity.type
_entity.pdbx_description
1 polymer ?
#
loop_
_entity_poly.entity_id
_entity_poly.type
_entity_poly.pdbx_seq_one_letter_code
_entity_poly.pdbx_strand_id
1 'polypeptide(L)'
;MSPPAGCEANRTLIYLIPPCSGKDATGQPIRYGEDFCLGITGGFEDKMLYLSSNHKTLLTSSKKSWLQEVYLTDQASHLNLWQATFLEPQLRLEYEGSPVHANRKLVLYHRYTNRALVAHRNLFLRTYFGKEVEVAAHTYLDSQRVEKPKNVWLLVTASPRDDEATMLDVAKPRAEDTRAVEQAMGLGPQ
;
A
#
# COMPACT_ATOMS: atom_id res chain seq x y z
N MET A 1 8.21 -12.74 32.96
CA MET A 1 8.36 -13.19 31.55
C MET A 1 7.38 -12.38 30.71
N SER A 2 7.88 -11.30 30.11
CA SER A 2 7.14 -10.48 29.15
C SER A 2 7.88 -10.58 27.81
N PRO A 3 7.19 -10.65 26.67
CA PRO A 3 7.86 -10.71 25.38
C PRO A 3 8.47 -9.33 25.05
N PRO A 4 9.66 -9.24 24.44
CA PRO A 4 10.13 -7.97 23.94
C PRO A 4 9.38 -7.60 22.66
N ALA A 5 9.01 -6.33 22.63
CA ALA A 5 8.49 -5.57 21.52
C ALA A 5 9.50 -5.48 20.36
N GLY A 6 8.97 -5.13 19.19
CA GLY A 6 9.79 -4.74 18.05
C GLY A 6 9.54 -5.59 16.82
N CYS A 7 8.32 -5.55 16.27
CA CYS A 7 8.18 -5.78 14.84
C CYS A 7 8.72 -4.51 14.16
N GLU A 8 10.04 -4.42 14.05
CA GLU A 8 10.70 -3.42 13.22
C GLU A 8 10.27 -3.74 11.79
N ALA A 9 9.31 -2.97 11.28
CA ALA A 9 8.90 -3.07 9.89
C ALA A 9 10.12 -2.70 9.06
N ASN A 10 10.76 -3.67 8.42
CA ASN A 10 11.80 -3.41 7.42
C ASN A 10 11.23 -2.37 6.43
N ARG A 11 11.74 -1.13 6.51
CA ARG A 11 11.21 0.03 5.79
C ARG A 11 11.69 -0.02 4.34
N THR A 12 11.14 -0.92 3.54
CA THR A 12 11.35 -0.89 2.09
C THR A 12 10.55 0.26 1.50
N LEU A 13 11.25 1.30 1.05
CA LEU A 13 10.64 2.41 0.32
C LEU A 13 10.16 1.90 -1.04
N ILE A 14 8.88 2.15 -1.32
CA ILE A 14 8.28 1.89 -2.62
C ILE A 14 8.07 3.24 -3.30
N TYR A 15 8.66 3.37 -4.49
CA TYR A 15 8.52 4.52 -5.35
C TYR A 15 7.38 4.27 -6.34
N LEU A 16 6.53 5.28 -6.50
CA LEU A 16 5.51 5.30 -7.54
C LEU A 16 6.08 6.05 -8.74
N ILE A 17 6.27 5.34 -9.85
CA ILE A 17 6.94 5.88 -11.05
C ILE A 17 5.90 6.02 -12.18
N PRO A 18 5.65 7.22 -12.69
CA PRO A 18 4.83 7.40 -13.88
C PRO A 18 5.42 6.67 -15.11
N PRO A 19 4.59 6.13 -16.01
CA PRO A 19 5.02 5.29 -17.13
C PRO A 19 5.75 6.08 -18.23
N CYS A 20 5.54 7.40 -18.27
CA CYS A 20 6.27 8.29 -19.16
C CYS A 20 7.63 8.63 -18.55
N SER A 21 8.68 8.04 -19.11
CA SER A 21 10.10 8.41 -18.95
C SER A 21 10.38 9.83 -19.46
N GLY A 22 9.64 10.82 -18.97
CA GLY A 22 9.84 12.22 -19.22
C GLY A 22 10.33 12.86 -17.93
N LYS A 23 11.47 13.54 -18.00
CA LYS A 23 12.10 14.28 -16.89
C LYS A 23 11.21 15.37 -16.26
N ASP A 24 9.98 15.52 -16.72
CA ASP A 24 9.02 16.58 -16.41
C ASP A 24 7.84 16.14 -15.53
N ALA A 25 7.76 14.86 -15.12
CA ALA A 25 6.67 14.34 -14.29
C ALA A 25 6.95 14.35 -12.77
N THR A 26 8.18 14.67 -12.37
CA THR A 26 8.58 14.71 -10.95
C THR A 26 7.82 15.82 -10.22
N GLY A 27 6.87 15.43 -9.37
CA GLY A 27 6.03 16.35 -8.60
C GLY A 27 4.57 16.41 -9.07
N GLN A 28 4.19 15.72 -10.15
CA GLN A 28 2.78 15.56 -10.50
C GLN A 28 2.14 14.50 -9.59
N PRO A 29 0.95 14.77 -9.01
CA PRO A 29 0.25 13.79 -8.22
C PRO A 29 -0.31 12.68 -9.11
N ILE A 30 -0.12 11.43 -8.71
CA ILE A 30 -0.74 10.28 -9.38
C ILE A 30 -2.25 10.39 -9.26
N ARG A 31 -2.96 10.15 -10.36
CA ARG A 31 -4.43 10.22 -10.38
C ARG A 31 -5.06 8.84 -10.36
N TYR A 32 -6.30 8.76 -9.87
CA TYR A 32 -7.10 7.55 -10.02
C TYR A 32 -7.35 7.29 -11.51
N GLY A 33 -7.19 6.03 -11.92
CA GLY A 33 -7.30 5.65 -13.32
C GLY A 33 -6.04 5.89 -14.15
N GLU A 34 -4.99 6.50 -13.60
CA GLU A 34 -3.71 6.64 -14.28
C GLU A 34 -2.84 5.39 -14.08
N ASP A 35 -2.12 5.01 -15.14
CA ASP A 35 -1.17 3.92 -15.08
C ASP A 35 0.12 4.41 -14.44
N PHE A 36 0.73 3.60 -13.56
CA PHE A 36 2.04 3.84 -12.96
C PHE A 36 2.73 2.53 -12.62
N CYS A 37 4.04 2.58 -12.46
CA CYS A 37 4.87 1.48 -12.03
C CYS A 37 5.14 1.58 -10.53
N LEU A 38 5.10 0.44 -9.84
CA LEU A 38 5.58 0.31 -8.47
C LEU A 38 7.03 -0.16 -8.52
N GLY A 39 7.95 0.61 -7.97
CA GLY A 39 9.38 0.26 -7.99
C GLY A 39 10.02 0.31 -6.60
N ILE A 40 11.01 -0.55 -6.38
CA ILE A 40 11.86 -0.51 -5.20
C ILE A 40 13.32 -0.42 -5.63
N THR A 41 14.13 0.28 -4.86
CA THR A 41 15.59 0.26 -5.05
C THR A 41 16.12 -1.07 -4.52
N GLY A 42 16.67 -1.89 -5.41
CA GLY A 42 17.28 -3.15 -5.04
C GLY A 42 18.56 -2.89 -4.23
N GLY A 43 18.71 -3.54 -3.07
CA GLY A 43 19.90 -3.40 -2.24
C GLY A 43 21.20 -3.91 -2.89
N PHE A 44 21.11 -4.59 -4.04
CA PHE A 44 22.24 -4.99 -4.86
C PHE A 44 22.17 -4.22 -6.19
N GLU A 45 23.24 -3.46 -6.48
CA GLU A 45 23.53 -2.78 -7.76
C GLU A 45 22.79 -1.47 -8.10
N ASP A 46 22.12 -0.81 -7.16
CA ASP A 46 21.41 0.47 -7.41
C ASP A 46 20.41 0.40 -8.61
N LYS A 47 19.94 -0.83 -8.88
CA LYS A 47 18.98 -1.11 -9.94
C LYS A 47 17.57 -0.96 -9.40
N MET A 48 16.71 -0.33 -10.20
CA MET A 48 15.30 -0.22 -9.90
C MET A 48 14.59 -1.53 -10.25
N LEU A 49 13.92 -2.12 -9.26
CA LEU A 49 13.10 -3.32 -9.44
C LEU A 49 11.63 -2.93 -9.47
N TYR A 50 10.95 -3.28 -10.54
CA TYR A 50 9.54 -3.01 -10.76
C TYR A 50 8.67 -4.20 -10.35
N LEU A 51 7.51 -3.92 -9.76
CA LEU A 51 6.50 -4.92 -9.45
C LEU A 51 5.77 -5.33 -10.73
N SER A 52 5.81 -6.62 -11.04
CA SER A 52 5.24 -7.17 -12.26
C SER A 52 4.35 -8.36 -11.97
N SER A 53 3.40 -8.59 -12.87
CA SER A 53 2.57 -9.78 -12.84
C SER A 53 2.22 -10.25 -14.25
N ASN A 54 2.05 -11.57 -14.44
CA ASN A 54 1.64 -12.15 -15.71
C ASN A 54 0.57 -13.22 -15.51
N HIS A 55 -0.22 -13.54 -16.52
CA HIS A 55 -1.26 -14.56 -16.46
C HIS A 55 -0.75 -15.86 -15.83
N LYS A 56 -1.57 -16.44 -14.97
CA LYS A 56 -1.28 -17.72 -14.35
C LYS A 56 -1.17 -18.78 -15.43
N THR A 57 -0.05 -19.49 -15.48
CA THR A 57 0.10 -20.72 -16.26
C THR A 57 0.31 -21.91 -15.32
N LEU A 58 0.44 -23.12 -15.85
CA LEU A 58 0.78 -24.29 -15.03
C LEU A 58 2.18 -24.18 -14.42
N LEU A 59 3.08 -23.42 -15.05
CA LEU A 59 4.45 -23.20 -14.59
C LEU A 59 4.58 -21.94 -13.73
N THR A 60 3.77 -20.91 -14.02
CA THR A 60 3.82 -19.59 -13.39
C THR A 60 2.61 -19.40 -12.47
N SER A 61 2.80 -19.70 -11.19
CA SER A 61 1.76 -19.53 -10.18
C SER A 61 2.34 -19.27 -8.80
N SER A 62 1.54 -18.64 -7.95
CA SER A 62 1.97 -18.28 -6.60
C SER A 62 2.21 -19.55 -5.76
N LYS A 63 3.22 -19.51 -4.90
CA LYS A 63 3.78 -20.70 -4.22
C LYS A 63 2.80 -21.45 -3.33
N LYS A 64 1.86 -20.75 -2.68
CA LYS A 64 0.89 -21.39 -1.76
C LYS A 64 -0.53 -21.31 -2.26
N SER A 65 -0.97 -20.13 -2.70
CA SER A 65 -2.35 -19.97 -3.16
C SER A 65 -2.61 -20.50 -4.58
N TRP A 66 -1.55 -20.83 -5.35
CA TRP A 66 -1.64 -21.17 -6.77
C TRP A 66 -2.39 -20.10 -7.57
N LEU A 67 -2.27 -18.83 -7.19
CA LEU A 67 -2.89 -17.72 -7.91
C LEU A 67 -1.89 -17.11 -8.90
N GLN A 68 -2.26 -15.98 -9.50
CA GLN A 68 -1.34 -15.21 -10.34
C GLN A 68 -0.19 -14.70 -9.46
N GLU A 69 1.04 -15.09 -9.78
CA GLU A 69 2.19 -14.63 -9.02
C GLU A 69 2.49 -13.16 -9.31
N VAL A 70 3.06 -12.50 -8.31
CA VAL A 70 3.58 -11.15 -8.39
C VAL A 70 5.05 -11.23 -8.04
N TYR A 71 5.90 -10.65 -8.89
CA TYR A 71 7.35 -10.74 -8.76
C TYR A 71 8.00 -9.38 -9.07
N LEU A 72 9.28 -9.27 -8.76
CA LEU A 72 10.08 -8.07 -9.02
C LEU A 72 11.00 -8.33 -10.21
N THR A 73 11.13 -7.37 -11.11
CA THR A 73 12.00 -7.45 -12.29
C THR A 73 12.68 -6.11 -12.55
N ASP A 74 13.90 -6.12 -13.07
CA ASP A 74 14.62 -4.89 -13.47
C ASP A 74 14.18 -4.40 -14.87
N GLN A 75 13.48 -5.23 -15.64
CA GLN A 75 13.03 -4.90 -16.99
C GLN A 75 11.75 -4.08 -16.96
N ALA A 76 11.80 -2.84 -17.49
CA ALA A 76 10.61 -2.02 -17.71
C ALA A 76 9.74 -2.62 -18.82
N SER A 77 8.49 -2.98 -18.48
CA SER A 77 7.53 -3.58 -19.41
C SER A 77 6.09 -3.14 -19.09
N HIS A 78 5.17 -3.37 -20.01
CA HIS A 78 3.73 -3.15 -19.81
C HIS A 78 3.14 -4.07 -18.70
N LEU A 79 3.85 -5.15 -18.36
CA LEU A 79 3.54 -6.04 -17.23
C LEU A 79 3.83 -5.40 -15.86
N ASN A 80 4.40 -4.20 -15.85
CA ASN A 80 4.77 -3.47 -14.63
C ASN A 80 3.77 -2.35 -14.33
N LEU A 81 2.75 -2.19 -15.18
CA LEU A 81 1.77 -1.12 -15.09
C LEU A 81 0.66 -1.52 -14.11
N TRP A 82 0.49 -0.68 -13.11
CA TRP A 82 -0.54 -0.75 -12.10
C TRP A 82 -1.39 0.52 -12.16
N GLN A 83 -2.66 0.39 -11.81
CA GLN A 83 -3.63 1.46 -11.85
C GLN A 83 -4.27 1.57 -10.47
N ALA A 84 -4.26 2.77 -9.90
CA ALA A 84 -4.94 3.04 -8.63
C ALA A 84 -6.41 3.30 -8.90
N THR A 85 -7.27 2.58 -8.20
CA THR A 85 -8.73 2.70 -8.31
C THR A 85 -9.33 3.02 -6.95
N PHE A 86 -10.40 3.82 -6.95
CA PHE A 86 -11.15 4.14 -5.75
C PHE A 86 -11.79 2.89 -5.14
N LEU A 87 -11.86 2.84 -3.80
CA LEU A 87 -12.36 1.70 -3.05
C LEU A 87 -13.80 1.34 -3.47
N GLU A 88 -14.70 2.31 -3.39
CA GLU A 88 -16.12 2.11 -3.67
C GLU A 88 -16.38 2.06 -5.18
N PRO A 89 -16.95 0.95 -5.72
CA PRO A 89 -17.19 0.81 -7.15
C PRO A 89 -18.06 1.91 -7.76
N GLN A 90 -19.03 2.43 -7.00
CA GLN A 90 -19.98 3.44 -7.46
C GLN A 90 -19.32 4.81 -7.67
N LEU A 91 -18.28 5.12 -6.88
CA LEU A 91 -17.60 6.41 -6.91
C LEU A 91 -16.41 6.42 -7.87
N ARG A 92 -16.08 5.29 -8.51
CA ARG A 92 -14.90 5.19 -9.39
C ARG A 92 -14.94 6.18 -10.55
N LEU A 93 -16.10 6.37 -11.16
CA LEU A 93 -16.27 7.28 -12.28
C LEU A 93 -16.16 8.75 -11.84
N GLU A 94 -16.68 9.07 -10.65
CA GLU A 94 -16.65 10.43 -10.10
C GLU A 94 -15.24 10.88 -9.74
N TYR A 95 -14.43 9.95 -9.22
CA TYR A 95 -13.06 10.22 -8.79
C TYR A 95 -12.01 9.91 -9.86
N GLU A 96 -12.40 9.46 -11.06
CA GLU A 96 -11.48 9.23 -12.17
C GLU A 96 -10.75 10.53 -12.54
N GLY A 97 -9.43 10.48 -12.67
CA GLY A 97 -8.59 11.66 -12.94
C GLY A 97 -8.34 12.58 -11.75
N SER A 98 -8.93 12.29 -10.58
CA SER A 98 -8.64 13.01 -9.33
C SER A 98 -7.31 12.53 -8.71
N PRO A 99 -6.54 13.41 -8.06
CA PRO A 99 -5.28 13.03 -7.42
C PRO A 99 -5.51 12.03 -6.27
N VAL A 100 -4.65 11.02 -6.18
CA VAL A 100 -4.62 10.05 -5.09
C VAL A 100 -3.99 10.71 -3.87
N HIS A 101 -4.78 10.88 -2.82
CA HIS A 101 -4.30 11.44 -1.56
C HIS A 101 -3.55 10.39 -0.73
N ALA A 102 -2.53 10.83 0.02
CA ALA A 102 -1.89 10.03 1.04
C ALA A 102 -2.90 9.58 2.12
N ASN A 103 -2.62 8.44 2.73
CA ASN A 103 -3.44 7.83 3.78
C ASN A 103 -4.88 7.53 3.36
N ARG A 104 -5.13 7.36 2.05
CA ARG A 104 -6.40 6.87 1.53
C ARG A 104 -6.33 5.40 1.15
N LYS A 105 -7.42 4.71 1.44
CA LYS A 105 -7.64 3.32 1.03
C LYS A 105 -7.95 3.29 -0.46
N LEU A 106 -7.32 2.38 -1.17
CA LEU A 106 -7.47 2.20 -2.61
C LEU A 106 -7.29 0.74 -2.99
N VAL A 107 -7.61 0.41 -4.24
CA VAL A 107 -7.33 -0.88 -4.85
C VAL A 107 -6.33 -0.68 -5.98
N LEU A 108 -5.31 -1.54 -6.05
CA LEU A 108 -4.30 -1.52 -7.10
C LEU A 108 -4.64 -2.60 -8.11
N TYR A 109 -4.96 -2.22 -9.35
CA TYR A 109 -5.21 -3.16 -10.44
C TYR A 109 -3.99 -3.28 -11.32
N HIS A 110 -3.63 -4.51 -11.67
CA HIS A 110 -2.67 -4.76 -12.71
C HIS A 110 -3.31 -4.45 -14.07
N ARG A 111 -2.74 -3.50 -14.83
CA ARG A 111 -3.37 -2.99 -16.04
C ARG A 111 -3.55 -4.08 -17.10
N TYR A 112 -2.57 -4.97 -17.23
CA TYR A 112 -2.57 -6.00 -18.27
C TYR A 112 -3.51 -7.19 -17.97
N THR A 113 -3.61 -7.63 -16.72
CA THR A 113 -4.49 -8.78 -16.36
C THR A 113 -5.82 -8.37 -15.73
N ASN A 114 -6.02 -7.07 -15.48
CA ASN A 114 -7.18 -6.51 -14.80
C ASN A 114 -7.50 -7.21 -13.45
N ARG A 115 -6.45 -7.54 -12.70
CA ARG A 115 -6.56 -8.20 -11.39
C ARG A 115 -6.01 -7.32 -10.29
N ALA A 116 -6.72 -7.29 -9.17
CA ALA A 116 -6.31 -6.50 -8.02
C ALA A 116 -5.16 -7.18 -7.26
N LEU A 117 -4.24 -6.37 -6.73
CA LEU A 117 -3.19 -6.83 -5.83
C LEU A 117 -3.82 -7.32 -4.52
N VAL A 118 -3.40 -8.49 -4.04
CA VAL A 118 -3.92 -9.10 -2.82
C VAL A 118 -2.79 -9.52 -1.88
N ALA A 119 -2.98 -9.23 -0.59
CA ALA A 119 -2.12 -9.76 0.47
C ALA A 119 -2.85 -10.87 1.25
N HIS A 120 -2.32 -12.10 1.18
CA HIS A 120 -2.88 -13.24 1.89
C HIS A 120 -2.33 -13.31 3.31
N ARG A 121 -2.98 -12.60 4.26
CA ARG A 121 -2.58 -12.56 5.68
C ARG A 121 -2.50 -13.94 6.37
N ASN A 122 -3.11 -14.96 5.80
CA ASN A 122 -3.12 -16.33 6.35
C ASN A 122 -2.10 -17.25 5.65
N LEU A 123 -1.52 -16.84 4.52
CA LEU A 123 -0.58 -17.64 3.74
C LEU A 123 0.81 -17.07 3.93
N PHE A 124 1.57 -17.72 4.80
CA PHE A 124 2.93 -17.27 5.14
C PHE A 124 3.98 -17.96 4.29
N LEU A 125 4.95 -17.20 3.80
CA LEU A 125 6.17 -17.70 3.16
C LEU A 125 7.32 -17.61 4.15
N ARG A 126 8.22 -18.59 4.13
CA ARG A 126 9.45 -18.57 4.91
C ARG A 126 10.58 -18.18 3.96
N THR A 127 11.08 -16.96 4.13
CA THR A 127 12.17 -16.40 3.34
C THR A 127 13.35 -16.09 4.25
N TYR A 128 14.46 -15.62 3.67
CA TYR A 128 15.64 -15.22 4.43
C TYR A 128 15.35 -14.06 5.41
N PHE A 129 14.38 -13.20 5.08
CA PHE A 129 13.94 -12.09 5.93
C PHE A 129 12.93 -12.52 7.00
N GLY A 130 12.59 -13.80 7.08
CA GLY A 130 11.72 -14.37 8.10
C GLY A 130 10.37 -14.82 7.56
N LYS A 131 9.32 -14.55 8.33
CA LYS A 131 7.94 -14.99 8.03
C LYS A 131 7.19 -13.87 7.31
N GLU A 132 7.10 -13.99 6.01
CA GLU A 132 6.44 -13.02 5.14
C GLU A 132 5.05 -13.51 4.74
N VAL A 133 4.20 -12.61 4.24
CA VAL A 133 2.88 -12.97 3.69
C VAL A 133 2.97 -13.08 2.17
N GLU A 134 2.25 -14.04 1.61
CA GLU A 134 2.17 -14.18 0.15
C GLU A 134 1.36 -13.02 -0.45
N VAL A 135 1.95 -12.36 -1.45
CA VAL A 135 1.29 -11.34 -2.28
C VAL A 135 1.03 -11.95 -3.66
N ALA A 136 -0.18 -11.76 -4.18
CA ALA A 136 -0.60 -12.30 -5.47
C ALA A 136 -1.49 -11.29 -6.21
N ALA A 137 -1.80 -11.55 -7.48
CA ALA A 137 -2.76 -10.76 -8.25
C ALA A 137 -4.08 -11.54 -8.42
N HIS A 138 -5.08 -11.17 -7.63
CA HIS A 138 -6.41 -11.77 -7.69
C HIS A 138 -7.46 -10.85 -7.07
N THR A 139 -8.57 -10.64 -7.77
CA THR A 139 -9.67 -9.82 -7.28
C THR A 139 -10.66 -10.67 -6.50
N TYR A 140 -10.69 -10.56 -5.18
CA TYR A 140 -11.74 -11.16 -4.37
C TYR A 140 -12.93 -10.21 -4.28
N LEU A 141 -14.07 -10.63 -4.79
CA LEU A 141 -15.32 -9.90 -4.68
C LEU A 141 -16.22 -10.51 -3.60
N ASP A 142 -17.01 -9.68 -2.94
CA ASP A 142 -18.11 -10.09 -2.08
C ASP A 142 -19.41 -10.32 -2.89
N SER A 143 -20.51 -10.61 -2.19
CA SER A 143 -21.83 -10.79 -2.80
C SER A 143 -22.37 -9.51 -3.46
N GLN A 144 -21.89 -8.33 -3.05
CA GLN A 144 -22.26 -7.02 -3.59
C GLN A 144 -21.31 -6.58 -4.73
N ARG A 145 -20.41 -7.46 -5.19
CA ARG A 145 -19.35 -7.15 -6.18
C ARG A 145 -18.38 -6.04 -5.73
N VAL A 146 -18.21 -5.89 -4.42
CA VAL A 146 -17.21 -5.02 -3.81
C VAL A 146 -15.97 -5.84 -3.47
N GLU A 147 -14.80 -5.26 -3.64
CA GLU A 147 -13.52 -5.91 -3.35
C GLU A 147 -13.37 -6.16 -1.85
N LYS A 148 -12.93 -7.37 -1.51
CA LYS A 148 -12.73 -7.76 -0.11
C LYS A 148 -11.57 -6.96 0.51
N PRO A 149 -11.54 -6.82 1.85
CA PRO A 149 -10.46 -6.11 2.56
C PRO A 149 -9.02 -6.59 2.27
N LYS A 150 -8.85 -7.81 1.74
CA LYS A 150 -7.54 -8.34 1.33
C LYS A 150 -6.96 -7.66 0.08
N ASN A 151 -7.82 -7.04 -0.72
CA ASN A 151 -7.47 -6.28 -1.93
C ASN A 151 -7.33 -4.78 -1.67
N VAL A 152 -7.59 -4.34 -0.45
CA VAL A 152 -7.55 -2.92 -0.07
C VAL A 152 -6.16 -2.58 0.46
N TRP A 153 -5.56 -1.56 -0.13
CA TRP A 153 -4.25 -1.04 0.22
C TRP A 153 -4.38 0.38 0.75
N LEU A 154 -3.44 0.77 1.62
CA LEU A 154 -3.31 2.13 2.13
C LEU A 154 -1.99 2.68 1.63
N LEU A 155 -2.03 3.74 0.84
CA LEU A 155 -0.81 4.43 0.45
C LEU A 155 -0.37 5.33 1.61
N VAL A 156 0.74 4.99 2.24
CA VAL A 156 1.35 5.80 3.30
C VAL A 156 2.58 6.48 2.70
N THR A 157 2.51 7.80 2.54
CA THR A 157 3.65 8.61 2.11
C THR A 157 4.26 9.30 3.32
N ALA A 158 5.59 9.34 3.43
CA ALA A 158 6.23 10.31 4.31
C ALA A 158 5.86 11.72 3.80
N SER A 159 5.52 12.64 4.71
CA SER A 159 5.24 14.02 4.31
C SER A 159 6.54 14.63 3.76
N PRO A 160 6.54 15.26 2.56
CA PRO A 160 7.75 15.89 2.01
C PRO A 160 8.17 17.17 2.76
N ARG A 161 7.71 17.37 4.00
CA ARG A 161 8.04 18.54 4.84
C ARG A 161 9.03 18.23 5.94
N ASP A 162 9.28 16.95 6.22
CA ASP A 162 10.26 16.52 7.22
C ASP A 162 11.09 15.39 6.63
N ASP A 163 12.38 15.64 6.43
CA ASP A 163 13.33 14.66 5.90
C ASP A 163 13.53 13.44 6.82
N GLU A 164 12.85 13.35 7.97
CA GLU A 164 13.07 12.33 9.00
C GLU A 164 11.79 11.85 9.73
N ALA A 165 10.57 12.04 9.18
CA ALA A 165 9.34 11.60 9.86
C ALA A 165 8.39 10.79 8.96
N THR A 166 8.24 9.49 9.27
CA THR A 166 7.13 8.68 8.78
C THR A 166 5.99 8.68 9.82
N MET A 167 4.76 8.87 9.35
CA MET A 167 3.52 9.02 10.14
C MET A 167 3.13 7.83 11.05
N LEU A 168 3.96 6.80 11.18
CA LEU A 168 3.76 5.75 12.19
C LEU A 168 4.21 6.19 13.60
N ASP A 169 4.90 7.33 13.71
CA ASP A 169 5.30 7.95 14.98
C ASP A 169 4.30 8.98 15.52
N VAL A 170 3.04 8.97 15.06
CA VAL A 170 2.00 9.80 15.71
C VAL A 170 1.80 9.26 17.13
N ALA A 171 2.41 9.96 18.09
CA ALA A 171 2.22 9.76 19.50
C ALA A 171 0.72 9.65 19.79
N LYS A 172 0.37 8.62 20.56
CA LYS A 172 -0.96 8.39 21.13
C LYS A 172 -1.52 9.74 21.59
N PRO A 173 -2.73 10.16 21.15
CA PRO A 173 -3.29 11.43 21.59
C PRO A 173 -3.28 11.44 23.12
N ARG A 174 -2.66 12.48 23.67
CA ARG A 174 -2.57 12.71 25.11
C ARG A 174 -4.01 12.73 25.60
N ALA A 175 -4.40 11.71 26.36
CA ALA A 175 -5.67 11.73 27.07
C ALA A 175 -5.68 13.04 27.86
N GLU A 176 -6.60 13.94 27.51
CA GLU A 176 -6.80 15.17 28.27
C GLU A 176 -7.18 14.75 29.68
N ASP A 177 -6.24 14.92 30.61
CA ASP A 177 -6.44 14.73 32.03
C ASP A 177 -7.63 15.57 32.48
N THR A 178 -8.79 14.93 32.61
CA THR A 178 -10.06 15.51 33.05
C THR A 178 -10.05 15.75 34.58
N ARG A 179 -8.92 16.23 35.11
CA ARG A 179 -8.74 16.54 36.55
C ARG A 179 -8.40 18.01 36.83
N ALA A 180 -8.27 18.85 35.81
CA ALA A 180 -7.97 20.27 35.99
C ALA A 180 -9.19 21.21 35.92
N VAL A 181 -10.39 20.71 35.58
CA VAL A 181 -11.61 21.55 35.46
C VAL A 181 -12.42 21.62 36.76
N GLU A 182 -12.20 20.72 37.73
CA GLU A 182 -12.92 20.73 39.02
C GLU A 182 -12.36 21.71 40.06
N GLN A 183 -11.20 22.36 39.83
CA GLN A 183 -10.65 23.35 40.78
C GLN A 183 -10.99 24.81 40.45
N ALA A 184 -11.80 25.07 39.41
CA ALA A 184 -12.20 26.44 39.02
C ALA A 184 -13.65 26.82 39.39
N MET A 185 -14.47 25.90 39.91
CA MET A 185 -15.78 26.24 40.48
C MET A 185 -15.76 26.09 42.00
N GLY A 186 -15.37 27.18 42.66
CA GLY A 186 -15.55 27.32 44.09
C GLY A 186 -17.03 27.23 44.46
N LEU A 187 -17.36 26.23 45.26
CA LEU A 187 -18.56 26.20 46.10
C LEU A 187 -18.15 25.69 47.46
N GLY A 188 -17.89 26.63 48.39
CA GLY A 188 -17.86 26.32 49.81
C GLY A 188 -19.30 26.22 50.34
N PRO A 189 -19.62 25.24 51.20
CA PRO A 189 -20.78 25.34 52.06
C PRO A 189 -20.38 25.91 53.43
N GLN A 190 -21.33 26.66 54.00
CA GLN A 190 -21.32 27.26 55.33
C GLN A 190 -21.11 26.24 56.45
#